data_AF-A0A962HP99-F1
#
_entry.id   AF-A0A962HP99-F1
#
_cell.length_a   1.000
_cell.length_b   1.000
_cell.length_c   1.000
_cell.angle_alpha   90.00
_cell.angle_beta   90.00
_cell.angle_gamma   90.00
#
_symmetry.space_group_name_H-M   'P 1'
#
loop_
_entity.id
_entity.type
_entity.pdbx_description
1 polymer ?
#
loop_
_entity_poly.entity_id
_entity_poly.type
_entity_poly.pdbx_seq_one_letter_code
_entity_poly.pdbx_strand_id
1 'polypeptide(L)'
;MMKITRTRLVLGGLAGGMLALAVLPGVAESPRPLADRLITRADFVRCTVPRPEICYEIFRPVCAARNTRGKLLEQVSYPNDCKACADPSVVGFMGGGSCEENPRVRNQ
;
A
#
# COMPACT_ATOMS: atom_id res chain seq x y z
N MET A 1 22.32 -15.21 -15.49
CA MET A 1 22.43 -14.29 -16.64
C MET A 1 22.03 -12.89 -16.15
N MET A 2 22.84 -12.23 -15.31
CA MET A 2 23.96 -11.32 -15.63
C MET A 2 23.50 -9.97 -16.22
N LYS A 3 23.21 -8.99 -15.34
CA LYS A 3 23.00 -7.59 -15.71
C LYS A 3 24.36 -6.92 -15.85
N ILE A 4 24.69 -6.48 -17.06
CA ILE A 4 25.95 -5.81 -17.41
C ILE A 4 25.85 -4.34 -16.97
N THR A 5 26.49 -3.99 -15.87
CA THR A 5 26.57 -2.61 -15.38
C THR A 5 27.74 -1.90 -16.08
N ARG A 6 27.45 -0.83 -16.83
CA ARG A 6 28.46 -0.03 -17.53
C ARG A 6 29.18 0.90 -16.55
N THR A 7 30.38 0.51 -16.12
CA THR A 7 31.29 1.31 -15.30
C THR A 7 31.89 2.45 -16.14
N ARG A 8 31.60 3.72 -15.80
CA ARG A 8 32.32 4.87 -16.36
C ARG A 8 33.67 5.00 -15.66
N LEU A 9 34.73 4.63 -16.37
CA LEU A 9 36.12 4.86 -16.01
C LEU A 9 36.44 6.35 -16.20
N VAL A 10 36.59 7.11 -15.12
CA VAL A 10 37.09 8.49 -15.19
C VAL A 10 38.59 8.44 -14.92
N LEU A 11 39.36 8.48 -16.00
CA LEU A 11 40.79 8.82 -15.98
C LEU A 11 40.90 10.30 -15.61
N GLY A 12 41.63 10.62 -14.54
CA GLY A 12 41.88 12.01 -14.16
C GLY A 12 42.74 12.12 -12.91
N GLY A 13 43.99 11.68 -13.00
CA GLY A 13 45.02 12.03 -12.02
C GLY A 13 45.94 13.10 -12.61
N LEU A 14 46.14 14.21 -11.89
CA LEU A 14 47.46 14.70 -11.45
C LEU A 14 47.34 16.08 -10.79
N ALA A 15 47.86 16.13 -9.56
CA ALA A 15 48.57 17.23 -8.91
C ALA A 15 47.81 18.53 -8.52
N GLY A 16 48.01 18.91 -7.25
CA GLY A 16 48.04 20.31 -6.83
C GLY A 16 47.05 20.64 -5.73
N GLY A 17 47.57 20.96 -4.55
CA GLY A 17 46.80 21.14 -3.33
C GLY A 17 45.83 22.33 -3.34
N MET A 18 44.75 22.17 -2.59
CA MET A 18 44.28 23.17 -1.63
C MET A 18 43.31 22.49 -0.66
N LEU A 19 43.52 22.75 0.62
CA LEU A 19 42.67 22.33 1.73
C LEU A 19 41.30 23.01 1.56
N ALA A 20 40.29 22.28 1.09
CA ALA A 20 38.90 22.72 1.11
C ALA A 20 38.06 21.68 1.85
N LEU A 21 37.78 21.96 3.12
CA LEU A 21 36.75 21.30 3.93
C LEU A 21 35.37 21.60 3.31
N ALA A 22 35.01 20.87 2.26
CA ALA A 22 33.65 20.88 1.73
C ALA A 22 32.80 19.90 2.56
N VAL A 23 32.16 20.44 3.59
CA VAL A 23 31.08 19.77 4.33
C VAL A 23 29.93 19.54 3.36
N LEU A 24 29.75 18.31 2.88
CA LEU A 24 28.51 17.95 2.19
C LEU A 24 27.43 17.62 3.24
N PRO A 25 26.22 18.19 3.09
CA PRO A 25 25.14 18.03 4.05
C PRO A 25 24.73 16.57 4.11
N GLY A 26 24.70 16.01 5.32
CA GLY A 26 24.03 14.74 5.57
C GLY A 26 22.56 14.90 5.19
N VAL A 27 22.14 14.23 4.11
CA VAL A 27 20.72 14.01 3.88
C VAL A 27 20.27 13.03 4.95
N ALA A 28 19.65 13.56 6.00
CA ALA A 28 18.93 12.75 6.95
C ALA A 28 17.78 12.10 6.18
N GLU A 29 17.89 10.81 5.89
CA GLU A 29 16.76 10.01 5.46
C GLU A 29 15.76 10.01 6.62
N SER A 30 14.78 10.90 6.55
CA SER A 30 13.75 11.07 7.57
C SER A 30 13.07 9.72 7.82
N PRO A 31 13.10 9.17 9.05
CA PRO A 31 12.29 8.01 9.39
C PRO A 31 10.83 8.42 9.16
N ARG A 32 10.18 7.80 8.16
CA ARG A 32 8.76 8.02 7.89
C ARG A 32 8.00 7.89 9.22
N PRO A 33 7.10 8.82 9.54
CA PRO A 33 6.45 8.84 10.84
C PRO A 33 5.71 7.53 11.09
N LEU A 34 5.89 6.98 12.29
CA LEU A 34 5.20 5.80 12.84
C LEU A 34 3.66 5.87 12.73
N ALA A 35 3.11 7.05 12.41
CA ALA A 35 1.72 7.23 12.01
C ALA A 35 1.29 6.28 10.87
N ASP A 36 2.19 5.95 9.94
CA ASP A 36 1.89 5.03 8.83
C ASP A 36 1.65 3.58 9.30
N ARG A 37 2.23 3.19 10.46
CA ARG A 37 1.99 1.85 11.05
C ARG A 37 0.73 1.79 11.90
N LEU A 38 0.30 2.87 12.55
CA LEU A 38 -0.94 2.88 13.36
C LEU A 38 -2.22 2.89 12.50
N ILE A 39 -2.11 3.23 11.22
CA ILE A 39 -3.22 3.24 10.25
C ILE A 39 -3.58 1.81 9.75
N THR A 40 -2.82 0.78 10.10
CA THR A 40 -3.09 -0.60 9.63
C THR A 40 -4.34 -1.27 10.22
N ARG A 41 -4.90 -0.76 11.34
CA ARG A 41 -6.16 -1.29 11.91
C ARG A 41 -7.34 -0.32 11.77
N ALA A 42 -7.08 0.96 11.53
CA ALA A 42 -8.09 2.01 11.51
C ALA A 42 -8.91 2.03 10.20
N ASP A 43 -8.36 1.49 9.11
CA ASP A 43 -8.97 1.59 7.78
C ASP A 43 -9.94 0.44 7.43
N PHE A 44 -10.11 -0.54 8.33
CA PHE A 44 -11.06 -1.62 8.13
C PHE A 44 -12.46 -1.20 8.58
N VAL A 45 -13.37 -1.04 7.61
CA VAL A 45 -14.76 -0.68 7.84
C VAL A 45 -15.60 -1.95 7.91
N ARG A 46 -16.22 -2.20 9.07
CA ARG A 46 -17.17 -3.31 9.25
C ARG A 46 -18.49 -2.98 8.58
N CYS A 47 -19.07 -3.96 7.90
CA CYS A 47 -20.41 -3.82 7.37
C CYS A 47 -21.46 -3.93 8.49
N THR A 48 -22.47 -3.08 8.43
CA THR A 48 -23.56 -3.03 9.42
C THR A 48 -24.81 -3.78 8.94
N VAL A 49 -25.79 -3.91 9.84
CA VAL A 49 -27.12 -4.48 9.56
C VAL A 49 -28.18 -3.39 9.82
N PRO A 50 -29.22 -3.22 8.97
CA PRO A 50 -29.52 -3.99 7.75
C PRO A 50 -28.50 -3.76 6.63
N ARG A 51 -28.37 -4.77 5.76
CA ARG A 51 -27.47 -4.74 4.60
C ARG A 51 -28.14 -3.93 3.48
N PRO A 52 -27.40 -3.15 2.68
CA PRO A 52 -27.98 -2.37 1.61
C PRO A 52 -28.54 -3.30 0.51
N GLU A 53 -29.79 -3.07 0.12
CA GLU A 53 -30.44 -3.80 -0.99
C GLU A 53 -30.28 -3.07 -2.32
N ILE A 54 -30.03 -1.76 -2.28
CA ILE A 54 -29.82 -0.91 -3.44
C ILE A 54 -28.45 -0.27 -3.32
N CYS A 55 -27.62 -0.44 -4.36
CA CYS A 55 -26.30 0.16 -4.43
C CYS A 55 -26.17 1.13 -5.58
N TYR A 56 -25.37 2.16 -5.34
CA TYR A 56 -25.01 3.15 -6.36
C TYR A 56 -24.00 2.56 -7.36
N GLU A 57 -24.03 3.06 -8.59
CA GLU A 57 -23.19 2.60 -9.71
C GLU A 57 -21.96 3.50 -9.92
N ILE A 58 -21.27 3.82 -8.83
CA ILE A 58 -19.99 4.54 -8.86
C ILE A 58 -18.87 3.53 -8.63
N PHE A 59 -17.93 3.47 -9.55
CA PHE A 59 -16.76 2.60 -9.43
C PHE A 59 -15.69 3.26 -8.54
N ARG A 60 -15.55 2.77 -7.31
CA ARG A 60 -14.53 3.15 -6.33
C ARG A 60 -14.09 1.88 -5.59
N PRO A 61 -13.18 1.08 -6.17
CA PRO A 61 -12.96 -0.28 -5.73
C PRO A 61 -12.44 -0.35 -4.30
N VAL A 62 -12.84 -1.42 -3.61
CA VAL A 62 -12.44 -1.74 -2.24
C VAL A 62 -11.98 -3.20 -2.15
N CYS A 63 -11.20 -3.51 -1.13
CA CYS A 63 -10.84 -4.89 -0.82
C CYS A 63 -11.64 -5.38 0.39
N ALA A 64 -12.50 -6.37 0.17
CA ALA A 64 -13.40 -6.90 1.18
C ALA A 64 -12.89 -8.20 1.81
N ALA A 65 -13.11 -8.36 3.11
CA ALA A 65 -12.88 -9.60 3.82
C ALA A 65 -14.16 -10.44 3.83
N ARG A 66 -14.16 -11.53 3.08
CA ARG A 66 -15.29 -12.44 2.88
C ARG A 66 -15.11 -13.71 3.71
N ASN A 67 -16.09 -14.06 4.53
CA ASN A 67 -16.06 -15.28 5.33
C ASN A 67 -16.48 -16.48 4.47
N THR A 68 -15.53 -17.38 4.21
CA THR A 68 -15.79 -18.60 3.44
C THR A 68 -15.88 -19.79 4.39
N ARG A 69 -17.11 -20.31 4.57
CA ARG A 69 -17.48 -21.58 5.23
C ARG A 69 -16.59 -22.00 6.41
N GLY A 70 -16.31 -21.04 7.31
CA GLY A 70 -15.86 -21.33 8.67
C GLY A 70 -14.36 -21.42 8.95
N LYS A 71 -13.45 -21.05 8.02
CA LYS A 71 -12.00 -21.12 8.35
C LYS A 71 -11.09 -19.99 7.86
N LEU A 72 -11.42 -19.24 6.80
CA LEU A 72 -10.58 -18.11 6.39
C LEU A 72 -11.41 -16.95 5.84
N LEU A 73 -10.94 -15.73 6.11
CA LEU A 73 -11.38 -14.53 5.43
C LEU A 73 -10.61 -14.45 4.11
N GLU A 74 -11.31 -14.67 3.00
CA GLU A 74 -10.80 -14.44 1.66
C GLU A 74 -10.83 -12.94 1.35
N GLN A 75 -9.81 -12.43 0.68
CA GLN A 75 -9.77 -11.04 0.23
C GLN A 75 -10.28 -10.94 -1.21
N VAL A 76 -11.37 -10.20 -1.41
CA VAL A 76 -12.06 -10.10 -2.70
C VAL A 76 -12.30 -8.64 -3.05
N SER A 77 -11.98 -8.26 -4.29
CA SER A 77 -12.22 -6.91 -4.79
C SER A 77 -13.69 -6.71 -5.13
N TYR A 78 -14.28 -5.61 -4.65
CA TYR A 78 -15.63 -5.19 -5.04
C TYR A 78 -15.58 -3.84 -5.75
N PRO A 79 -16.57 -3.53 -6.61
CA PRO A 79 -16.59 -2.28 -7.38
C PRO A 79 -16.71 -1.03 -6.50
N ASN A 80 -17.33 -1.17 -5.33
CA ASN A 80 -17.46 -0.16 -4.30
C ASN A 80 -17.81 -0.79 -2.95
N ASP A 81 -17.78 0.03 -1.90
CA ASP A 81 -18.14 -0.30 -0.52
C ASP A 81 -19.58 -0.83 -0.37
N CYS A 82 -20.55 -0.25 -1.09
CA CYS A 82 -21.93 -0.67 -1.02
C CYS A 82 -22.08 -2.10 -1.53
N LYS A 83 -21.55 -2.39 -2.74
CA LYS A 83 -21.61 -3.73 -3.33
C LYS A 83 -20.85 -4.76 -2.49
N ALA A 84 -19.76 -4.35 -1.82
CA ALA A 84 -19.08 -5.19 -0.84
C ALA A 84 -20.00 -5.52 0.35
N CYS A 85 -20.59 -4.51 0.99
CA CYS A 85 -21.44 -4.72 2.15
C CYS A 85 -22.83 -5.29 1.84
N ALA A 86 -23.30 -5.24 0.59
CA ALA A 86 -24.52 -5.93 0.16
C ALA A 86 -24.35 -7.45 0.15
N ASP A 87 -23.13 -7.97 -0.05
CA ASP A 87 -22.86 -9.40 0.04
C ASP A 87 -22.92 -9.87 1.51
N PRO A 88 -23.82 -10.81 1.84
CA PRO A 88 -23.99 -11.28 3.21
C PRO A 88 -22.77 -12.05 3.75
N SER A 89 -21.90 -12.55 2.87
CA SER A 89 -20.68 -13.24 3.25
C SER A 89 -19.51 -12.28 3.57
N VAL A 90 -19.65 -10.98 3.28
CA VAL A 90 -18.64 -9.97 3.57
C VAL A 90 -18.78 -9.42 4.99
N VAL A 91 -17.68 -9.45 5.74
CA VAL A 91 -17.58 -8.95 7.12
C VAL A 91 -17.28 -7.45 7.15
N GLY A 92 -16.47 -6.98 6.21
CA GLY A 92 -16.05 -5.60 6.10
C GLY A 92 -15.06 -5.41 4.95
N PHE A 93 -14.58 -4.19 4.76
CA PHE A 93 -13.69 -3.83 3.66
C PHE A 93 -12.63 -2.81 4.09
N MET A 94 -11.55 -2.76 3.32
CA MET A 94 -10.57 -1.68 3.36
C MET A 94 -10.73 -0.82 2.11
N GLY A 95 -10.79 0.49 2.32
CA GLY A 95 -10.73 1.46 1.24
C GLY A 95 -9.33 1.61 0.65
N GLY A 96 -9.22 2.38 -0.43
CA GLY A 96 -7.93 2.69 -1.08
C GLY A 96 -7.56 1.79 -2.26
N GLY A 97 -8.54 1.14 -2.89
CA GLY A 97 -8.36 0.37 -4.12
C GLY A 97 -8.77 -1.09 -4.00
N SER A 98 -8.64 -1.81 -5.11
CA SER A 98 -8.84 -3.27 -5.19
C SER A 98 -7.83 -4.03 -4.31
N CYS A 99 -8.04 -5.32 -4.07
CA CYS A 99 -7.11 -6.13 -3.27
C CYS A 99 -5.69 -6.22 -3.87
N GLU A 100 -5.57 -6.11 -5.19
CA GLU A 100 -4.28 -6.11 -5.88
C GLU A 100 -3.57 -4.77 -5.71
N GLU A 101 -4.29 -3.66 -5.83
CA GLU A 101 -3.71 -2.32 -5.75
C GLU A 101 -3.42 -1.91 -4.32
N ASN A 102 -4.26 -2.33 -3.37
CA ASN A 102 -4.22 -1.87 -2.00
C ASN A 102 -2.94 -2.36 -1.30
N PRO A 103 -1.96 -1.48 -1.03
CA PRO A 103 -0.68 -1.88 -0.44
C PRO A 103 -0.84 -2.36 1.01
N ARG A 104 -1.97 -2.06 1.66
CA ARG A 104 -2.28 -2.49 3.03
C ARG A 104 -2.74 -3.94 3.08
N VAL A 105 -3.33 -4.43 2.00
CA VAL A 105 -3.76 -5.83 1.81
C VAL A 105 -2.57 -6.71 1.47
N ARG A 106 -1.68 -6.24 0.59
CA ARG A 106 -0.55 -7.00 0.05
C ARG A 106 0.56 -7.33 1.04
N ASN A 107 0.63 -6.63 2.18
CA ASN A 107 1.67 -6.77 3.20
C ASN A 107 1.16 -7.40 4.51
N GLN A 108 -0.06 -7.96 4.51
CA GLN A 108 -0.61 -8.78 5.60
C GLN A 108 -0.44 -10.26 5.27
#